data_AF-A0A0U4V3J3-F1
#
_entry.id   AF-A0A0U4V3J3-F1
#
_cell.length_a   1.000
_cell.length_b   1.000
_cell.length_c   1.000
_cell.angle_alpha   90.00
_cell.angle_beta   90.00
_cell.angle_gamma   90.00
#
_symmetry.space_group_name_H-M   'P 1'
#
loop_
_entity.id
_entity.type
_entity.pdbx_description
1 polymer ?
#
loop_
_entity_poly.entity_id
_entity_poly.type
_entity_poly.pdbx_seq_one_letter_code
_entity_poly.pdbx_strand_id
1 'polypeptide(L)'
;MSDVNVNTLYSLVYPESKIGNFAKFDGYLGKVSSFRRYLIDKSNGVKDKKVPYISSKKSFFNHRSNLNKYLEGFGISLASVSEAELYEIENEVLKFIDSITLNFTDETRASYQLMKVERHYSK
;
A
#
# COMPACT_ATOMS: atom_id res chain seq x y z
N MET A 1 16.60 -6.71 -3.15
CA MET A 1 15.44 -7.09 -3.98
C MET A 1 14.22 -7.10 -3.08
N SER A 2 13.17 -6.38 -3.47
CA SER A 2 11.84 -6.50 -2.87
C SER A 2 11.27 -7.89 -3.19
N ASP A 3 10.62 -8.52 -2.22
CA ASP A 3 10.00 -9.83 -2.37
C ASP A 3 8.47 -9.68 -2.29
N VAL A 4 7.76 -10.41 -3.15
CA VAL A 4 6.29 -10.39 -3.24
C VAL A 4 5.79 -11.83 -3.15
N ASN A 5 5.13 -12.14 -2.04
CA ASN A 5 4.51 -13.44 -1.85
C ASN A 5 3.07 -13.44 -2.40
N VAL A 6 2.94 -13.77 -3.69
CA VAL A 6 1.64 -13.80 -4.40
C VAL A 6 0.64 -14.75 -3.74
N ASN A 7 1.09 -15.85 -3.12
CA ASN A 7 0.21 -16.77 -2.40
C ASN A 7 -0.42 -16.13 -1.16
N THR A 8 0.35 -15.30 -0.46
CA THR A 8 -0.16 -14.53 0.69
C THR A 8 -1.22 -13.54 0.23
N LEU A 9 -0.96 -12.84 -0.88
CA LEU A 9 -1.88 -11.88 -1.45
C LEU A 9 -3.18 -12.52 -1.94
N TYR A 10 -3.08 -13.65 -2.65
CA TYR A 10 -4.23 -14.41 -3.12
C TYR A 10 -5.06 -14.96 -1.96
N SER A 11 -4.40 -15.53 -0.94
CA SER A 11 -5.06 -16.01 0.27
C SER A 11 -5.67 -14.88 1.10
N LEU A 12 -5.23 -13.63 0.91
CA LEU A 12 -5.83 -12.46 1.55
C LEU A 12 -7.22 -12.15 0.98
N VAL A 13 -7.40 -12.33 -0.33
CA VAL A 13 -8.66 -12.06 -1.03
C VAL A 13 -9.61 -13.25 -0.92
N TYR A 14 -9.09 -14.47 -1.09
CA TYR A 14 -9.84 -15.73 -1.08
C TYR A 14 -9.21 -16.75 -0.12
N PRO A 15 -9.32 -16.56 1.21
CA PRO A 15 -8.68 -17.43 2.19
C PRO A 15 -9.14 -18.89 2.11
N GLU A 16 -10.37 -19.13 1.66
CA GLU A 16 -10.98 -20.46 1.58
C GLU A 16 -10.91 -21.10 0.18
N SER A 17 -10.16 -20.49 -0.74
CA SER A 17 -10.00 -21.01 -2.12
C SER A 17 -9.41 -22.42 -2.18
N LYS A 18 -8.59 -22.80 -1.18
CA LYS A 18 -8.01 -24.15 -1.05
C LYS A 18 -9.05 -25.26 -0.86
N ILE A 19 -10.23 -24.92 -0.37
CA ILE A 19 -11.36 -25.85 -0.21
C ILE A 19 -12.46 -25.60 -1.26
N GLY A 20 -12.13 -24.86 -2.33
CA GLY A 20 -13.04 -24.54 -3.43
C GLY A 20 -14.01 -23.39 -3.17
N ASN A 21 -13.87 -22.67 -2.04
CA ASN A 21 -14.71 -21.51 -1.75
C ASN A 21 -14.04 -20.21 -2.18
N PHE A 22 -14.69 -19.48 -3.10
CA PHE A 22 -14.23 -18.19 -3.62
C PHE A 22 -15.04 -17.01 -3.05
N ALA A 23 -15.66 -17.19 -1.88
CA ALA A 23 -16.31 -16.11 -1.17
C ALA A 23 -15.32 -14.98 -0.88
N LYS A 24 -15.76 -13.74 -1.11
CA LYS A 24 -14.96 -12.54 -0.85
C LYS A 24 -14.78 -12.37 0.64
N PHE A 25 -13.54 -12.14 1.06
CA PHE A 25 -13.21 -11.89 2.44
C PHE A 25 -12.99 -10.39 2.70
N ASP A 26 -13.80 -9.81 3.59
CA ASP A 26 -13.75 -8.38 3.92
C ASP A 26 -12.41 -7.94 4.54
N GLY A 27 -11.61 -8.88 5.06
CA GLY A 27 -10.31 -8.54 5.65
C GLY A 27 -9.33 -7.92 4.64
N TYR A 28 -9.45 -8.25 3.35
CA TYR A 28 -8.68 -7.56 2.30
C TYR A 28 -9.07 -6.08 2.22
N LEU A 29 -10.36 -5.78 2.07
CA LEU A 29 -10.86 -4.40 1.96
C LEU A 29 -10.63 -3.60 3.24
N GLY A 30 -10.68 -4.25 4.41
CA GLY A 30 -10.31 -3.65 5.69
C GLY A 30 -8.84 -3.22 5.74
N LYS A 31 -7.93 -4.04 5.19
CA LYS A 31 -6.50 -3.70 5.06
C LYS A 31 -6.27 -2.56 4.07
N VAL A 32 -6.92 -2.60 2.90
CA VAL A 32 -6.87 -1.51 1.91
C VAL A 32 -7.35 -0.20 2.53
N SER A 33 -8.47 -0.21 3.25
CA SER A 33 -9.03 0.97 3.93
C SER A 33 -8.07 1.53 4.98
N SER A 34 -7.46 0.66 5.78
CA SER A 34 -6.48 1.05 6.81
C SER A 34 -5.23 1.67 6.18
N PHE A 35 -4.73 1.09 5.10
CA PHE A 35 -3.57 1.62 4.39
C PHE A 35 -3.89 2.95 3.70
N ARG A 36 -5.08 3.08 3.11
CA ARG A 36 -5.55 4.35 2.53
C ARG A 36 -5.59 5.47 3.57
N ARG A 37 -6.12 5.19 4.77
CA ARG A 37 -6.17 6.17 5.86
C ARG A 37 -4.78 6.66 6.23
N TYR A 38 -3.82 5.75 6.36
CA TYR A 38 -2.41 6.11 6.56
C TYR A 38 -1.87 7.05 5.48
N LEU A 39 -2.11 6.75 4.19
CA LEU A 39 -1.66 7.61 3.09
C LEU A 39 -2.30 9.00 3.15
N ILE A 40 -3.59 9.09 3.48
CA ILE A 40 -4.32 10.36 3.62
C ILE A 40 -3.75 11.18 4.79
N ASP A 41 -3.59 10.57 5.97
CA ASP A 41 -3.07 11.24 7.17
C ASP A 41 -1.67 11.80 6.92
N LYS A 42 -0.84 11.04 6.18
CA LYS A 42 0.49 11.48 5.77
C LYS A 42 0.45 12.63 4.76
N SER A 43 -0.41 12.55 3.76
CA SER A 43 -0.57 13.61 2.76
C SER A 43 -1.04 14.93 3.37
N ASN A 44 -2.09 14.87 4.21
CA ASN A 44 -2.60 16.05 4.92
C ASN A 44 -1.54 16.65 5.85
N GLY A 45 -0.79 15.81 6.56
CA GLY A 45 0.30 16.26 7.43
C GLY A 45 1.42 17.03 6.69
N VAL A 46 1.64 16.74 5.40
CA VAL A 46 2.58 17.49 4.55
C VAL A 46 1.97 18.81 4.08
N LYS A 47 0.70 18.79 3.63
CA LYS A 47 -0.02 19.97 3.17
C LYS A 47 -0.09 21.06 4.25
N ASP A 48 -0.39 20.67 5.49
CA ASP A 48 -0.51 21.60 6.61
C ASP A 48 0.83 22.17 7.07
N LYS A 49 1.90 21.36 6.97
CA LYS A 49 3.23 21.74 7.46
C LYS A 49 4.12 22.39 6.39
N LYS A 50 3.76 22.30 5.10
CA LYS A 50 4.62 22.66 3.95
C LYS A 50 6.01 22.03 4.00
N VAL A 51 6.17 20.92 4.71
CA VAL A 51 7.43 20.18 4.82
C VAL A 51 7.36 18.99 3.86
N PRO A 52 8.42 18.72 3.08
CA PRO A 52 8.41 17.58 2.19
C PRO A 52 8.11 16.25 2.87
N TYR A 53 7.49 15.34 2.12
CA TYR A 53 7.19 13.97 2.56
C TYR A 53 8.43 13.19 3.03
N ILE A 54 9.58 13.42 2.39
CA ILE A 54 10.90 12.92 2.79
C ILE A 54 11.86 14.10 2.75
N SER A 55 12.20 14.67 3.92
CA SER A 55 13.05 15.86 4.05
C SER A 55 14.41 15.59 4.69
N SER A 56 14.62 14.36 5.16
CA SER A 56 15.82 13.89 5.84
C SER A 56 15.92 12.37 5.78
N LYS A 57 17.14 11.86 5.99
CA LYS A 57 17.39 10.42 6.14
C LYS A 57 16.53 9.77 7.23
N LYS A 58 16.25 10.50 8.33
CA LYS A 58 15.37 10.04 9.41
C LYS A 58 13.92 9.93 8.96
N SER A 59 13.40 10.92 8.22
CA SER A 59 12.04 10.85 7.66
C SER A 59 11.91 9.74 6.62
N PHE A 60 12.95 9.49 5.81
CA PHE A 60 13.01 8.36 4.89
C PHE A 60 12.85 7.04 5.63
N PHE A 61 13.70 6.76 6.63
CA PHE A 61 13.63 5.49 7.37
C PHE A 61 12.28 5.31 8.08
N ASN A 62 11.73 6.38 8.64
CA ASN A 62 10.40 6.35 9.26
C ASN A 62 9.29 6.07 8.24
N HIS A 63 9.35 6.68 7.05
CA HIS A 63 8.38 6.43 5.98
C HIS A 63 8.48 5.00 5.47
N ARG A 64 9.69 4.53 5.11
CA ARG A 64 9.94 3.16 4.67
C ARG A 64 9.47 2.13 5.71
N SER A 65 9.78 2.35 6.99
CA SER A 65 9.35 1.47 8.07
C SER A 65 7.83 1.41 8.20
N ASN A 66 7.14 2.55 8.11
CA ASN A 66 5.68 2.58 8.18
C ASN A 66 5.04 1.96 6.93
N LEU A 67 5.52 2.26 5.73
CA LEU A 67 5.08 1.59 4.51
C LEU A 67 5.23 0.08 4.63
N ASN A 68 6.41 -0.39 5.07
CA ASN A 68 6.69 -1.82 5.20
C ASN A 68 5.71 -2.52 6.15
N LYS A 69 5.30 -1.87 7.26
CA LYS A 69 4.27 -2.42 8.17
C LYS A 69 2.93 -2.67 7.49
N TYR A 70 2.49 -1.76 6.62
CA TYR A 70 1.23 -1.95 5.87
C TYR A 70 1.39 -2.98 4.76
N LEU A 71 2.51 -2.93 4.04
CA LEU A 71 2.80 -3.77 2.88
C LEU A 71 3.07 -5.24 3.24
N GLU A 72 3.67 -5.52 4.40
CA GLU A 72 3.80 -6.89 4.93
C GLU A 72 2.42 -7.55 5.09
N GLY A 73 1.39 -6.75 5.42
CA GLY A 73 0.01 -7.20 5.48
C GLY A 73 -0.56 -7.70 4.15
N PHE A 74 0.08 -7.35 3.03
CA PHE A 74 -0.21 -7.79 1.66
C PHE A 74 0.85 -8.78 1.13
N GLY A 75 1.82 -9.20 1.95
CA GLY A 75 2.92 -10.07 1.53
C GLY A 75 4.00 -9.36 0.69
N ILE A 76 4.15 -8.05 0.84
CA ILE A 76 5.13 -7.22 0.11
C ILE A 76 6.15 -6.66 1.10
N SER A 77 7.45 -6.80 0.81
CA SER A 77 8.53 -6.25 1.66
C SER A 77 9.39 -5.22 0.92
N LEU A 78 9.61 -4.07 1.56
CA LEU A 78 10.47 -2.97 1.08
C LEU A 78 11.79 -2.85 1.84
N ALA A 79 12.16 -3.86 2.65
CA ALA A 79 13.30 -3.77 3.57
C ALA A 79 14.64 -3.42 2.88
N SER A 80 14.83 -3.86 1.63
CA SER A 80 16.06 -3.67 0.86
C SER A 80 16.01 -2.54 -0.18
N VAL A 81 14.94 -1.73 -0.19
CA VAL A 81 14.76 -0.63 -1.15
C VAL A 81 15.62 0.56 -0.77
N SER A 82 16.31 1.12 -1.78
CA SER A 82 17.14 2.33 -1.63
C SER A 82 16.28 3.60 -1.55
N GLU A 83 16.88 4.70 -1.10
CA GLU A 83 16.18 5.99 -1.01
C GLU A 83 15.80 6.56 -2.37
N ALA A 84 16.66 6.37 -3.38
CA ALA A 84 16.41 6.81 -4.74
C ALA A 84 15.21 6.09 -5.39
N GLU A 85 15.01 4.80 -5.07
CA GLU A 85 13.99 3.97 -5.71
C GLU A 85 12.66 3.93 -4.95
N LEU A 86 12.64 4.37 -3.68
CA LEU A 86 11.48 4.17 -2.81
C LEU A 86 10.21 4.80 -3.40
N TYR A 87 10.30 5.97 -4.02
CA TYR A 87 9.14 6.64 -4.60
C TYR A 87 8.52 5.84 -5.75
N GLU A 88 9.36 5.39 -6.69
CA GLU A 88 8.91 4.62 -7.85
C GLU A 88 8.32 3.29 -7.40
N ILE A 89 8.99 2.59 -6.49
CA ILE A 89 8.51 1.31 -5.95
C ILE A 89 7.23 1.49 -5.14
N GLU A 90 7.13 2.52 -4.30
CA GLU A 90 5.88 2.85 -3.60
C GLU A 90 4.74 3.02 -4.62
N ASN A 91 4.97 3.78 -5.69
CA ASN A 91 3.97 4.02 -6.72
C ASN A 91 3.51 2.74 -7.44
N GLU A 92 4.45 1.90 -7.85
CA GLU A 92 4.13 0.62 -8.51
C GLU A 92 3.39 -0.35 -7.58
N VAL A 93 3.78 -0.40 -6.31
CA VAL A 93 3.09 -1.22 -5.31
C VAL A 93 1.65 -0.74 -5.08
N LEU A 94 1.39 0.57 -5.04
CA LEU A 94 0.03 1.08 -4.91
C LEU A 94 -0.82 0.74 -6.15
N LYS A 95 -0.29 0.90 -7.36
CA LYS A 95 -0.97 0.49 -8.60
C LYS A 95 -1.29 -0.99 -8.62
N PHE A 96 -0.37 -1.82 -8.12
CA PHE A 96 -0.56 -3.25 -8.01
C PHE A 96 -1.73 -3.57 -7.07
N ILE A 97 -1.77 -2.98 -5.87
CA ILE A 97 -2.88 -3.19 -4.93
C ILE A 97 -4.22 -2.71 -5.51
N ASP A 98 -4.24 -1.57 -6.19
CA ASP A 98 -5.45 -1.06 -6.87
C ASP A 98 -5.90 -2.00 -7.98
N SER A 99 -4.97 -2.56 -8.75
CA SER A 99 -5.29 -3.54 -9.79
C SER A 99 -5.88 -4.81 -9.19
N ILE A 100 -5.35 -5.29 -8.06
CA ILE A 100 -5.92 -6.44 -7.36
C ILE A 100 -7.32 -6.13 -6.83
N THR A 101 -7.51 -4.95 -6.24
CA THR A 101 -8.82 -4.50 -5.76
C THR A 101 -9.84 -4.51 -6.89
N LEU A 102 -9.50 -3.92 -8.04
CA LEU A 102 -10.41 -3.82 -9.19
C LEU A 102 -10.70 -5.17 -9.87
N ASN A 103 -9.73 -6.08 -9.94
CA ASN A 103 -9.88 -7.32 -10.69
C ASN A 103 -10.40 -8.50 -9.83
N PHE A 104 -10.15 -8.49 -8.53
CA PHE A 104 -10.48 -9.62 -7.65
C PHE A 104 -11.52 -9.27 -6.58
N THR A 105 -12.05 -8.04 -6.56
CA THR A 105 -13.17 -7.65 -5.71
C THR A 105 -14.29 -7.02 -6.56
N ASP A 106 -15.50 -6.84 -6.02
CA ASP A 106 -16.56 -6.08 -6.72
C ASP A 106 -16.42 -4.56 -6.52
N GLU A 107 -15.31 -4.13 -5.90
CA GLU A 107 -15.17 -2.78 -5.40
C GLU A 107 -14.48 -1.88 -6.42
N THR A 108 -15.28 -1.01 -7.03
CA THR A 108 -14.85 -0.02 -8.02
C THR A 108 -14.81 1.40 -7.46
N ARG A 109 -15.22 1.60 -6.20
CA ARG A 109 -15.27 2.92 -5.58
C ARG A 109 -13.86 3.48 -5.40
N ALA A 110 -13.75 4.78 -5.65
CA ALA A 110 -12.54 5.55 -5.39
C ALA A 110 -12.04 5.47 -3.94
N SER A 111 -12.92 5.12 -2.99
CA SER A 111 -12.59 4.96 -1.57
C SER A 111 -11.64 3.79 -1.29
N TYR A 112 -11.44 2.87 -2.24
CA TYR A 112 -10.53 1.73 -2.09
C TYR A 112 -9.33 1.78 -3.04
N GLN A 113 -9.20 2.85 -3.83
CA GLN A 113 -8.07 3.05 -4.74
C GLN A 113 -6.99 3.91 -4.08
N LEU A 114 -5.87 3.31 -3.71
CA LEU A 114 -4.74 3.95 -3.03
C LEU A 114 -4.08 5.02 -3.91
N MET A 115 -4.04 4.82 -5.24
CA MET A 115 -3.45 5.78 -6.18
C MET A 115 -4.22 7.11 -6.26
N LYS A 116 -5.48 7.14 -5.82
CA LYS A 116 -6.28 8.37 -5.73
C LYS A 116 -5.95 9.23 -4.52
N VAL A 117 -5.09 8.79 -3.62
CA VAL A 117 -4.56 9.68 -2.56
C VAL A 117 -3.50 10.59 -3.17
N GLU A 118 -3.75 11.90 -3.15
CA GLU A 118 -2.74 12.89 -3.52
C GLU A 118 -1.55 12.76 -2.58
N ARG A 119 -0.31 12.72 -3.11
CA ARG A 119 0.92 12.59 -2.33
C ARG A 119 1.88 13.69 -2.78
N HIS A 120 2.39 14.48 -1.83
CA HIS A 120 3.25 15.63 -2.12
C HIS A 120 4.73 15.33 -1.82
N TYR A 121 5.54 15.07 -2.85
CA TYR A 121 6.99 14.86 -2.70
C TYR A 121 7.75 16.17 -2.99
N SER A 122 8.79 16.50 -2.21
CA SER A 122 9.75 17.51 -2.68
C SER A 122 10.62 16.89 -3.75
N LYS A 123 10.75 17.59 -4.87
CA LYS A 123 11.86 17.38 -5.79
C LYS A 123 13.17 17.84 -5.15
#